data_AF-A0A1R3T6Q2-F1
#
_entry.id   AF-A0A1R3T6Q2-F1
#
_cell.length_a   1.000
_cell.length_b   1.000
_cell.length_c   1.000
_cell.angle_alpha   90.00
_cell.angle_beta   90.00
_cell.angle_gamma   90.00
#
_symmetry.space_group_name_H-M   'P 1'
#
loop_
_entity.id
_entity.type
_entity.pdbx_description
1 polymer ?
#
loop_
_entity_poly.entity_id
_entity_poly.type
_entity_poly.pdbx_seq_one_letter_code
_entity_poly.pdbx_strand_id
1 'polypeptide(L)'
;MANERKTDFFIGKLLTDSGINFTPNGSDIKEIHEALKTASKKGTGKVGFPEFVCKSKDFILVIEDKHDTDKHAIYLNDDKTK
;
A
#
# COMPACT_ATOMS: atom_id res chain seq x y z
N MET A 1 -5.05 -21.13 -0.74
CA MET A 1 -4.90 -19.73 -1.18
C MET A 1 -5.11 -18.89 0.06
N ALA A 2 -4.05 -18.26 0.53
CA ALA A 2 -4.14 -17.40 1.69
C ALA A 2 -5.09 -16.22 1.40
N ASN A 3 -6.08 -16.03 2.27
CA ASN A 3 -7.17 -15.11 1.99
C ASN A 3 -6.85 -13.72 2.58
N GLU A 4 -6.16 -12.90 1.80
CA GLU A 4 -5.84 -11.51 2.14
C GLU A 4 -7.10 -10.67 2.37
N ARG A 5 -8.23 -11.05 1.75
CA ARG A 5 -9.53 -10.39 1.95
C ARG A 5 -9.91 -10.16 3.41
N LYS A 6 -9.57 -11.08 4.32
CA LYS A 6 -9.87 -10.90 5.75
C LYS A 6 -9.07 -9.73 6.33
N THR A 7 -7.81 -9.62 5.95
CA THR A 7 -6.92 -8.52 6.34
C THR A 7 -7.35 -7.22 5.66
N ASP A 8 -7.70 -7.25 4.37
CA ASP A 8 -8.20 -6.09 3.63
C ASP A 8 -9.45 -5.51 4.33
N PHE A 9 -10.42 -6.36 4.68
CA PHE A 9 -11.63 -5.94 5.40
C PHE A 9 -11.31 -5.39 6.79
N PHE A 10 -10.36 -6.00 7.49
CA PHE A 10 -9.95 -5.55 8.82
C PHE A 10 -9.31 -4.16 8.77
N ILE A 11 -8.38 -3.92 7.83
CA ILE A 11 -7.73 -2.63 7.65
C ILE A 11 -8.73 -1.58 7.16
N GLY A 12 -9.57 -1.92 6.17
CA GLY A 12 -10.63 -1.02 5.70
C GLY A 12 -11.54 -0.59 6.84
N LYS A 13 -11.91 -1.53 7.73
CA LYS A 13 -12.69 -1.21 8.93
C LYS A 13 -11.94 -0.27 9.88
N LEU A 14 -10.65 -0.50 10.15
CA LEU A 14 -9.86 0.39 11.00
C LEU A 14 -9.77 1.81 10.44
N LEU A 15 -9.59 1.95 9.13
CA LEU A 15 -9.56 3.26 8.45
C LEU A 15 -10.91 3.96 8.56
N THR A 16 -12.00 3.24 8.30
CA THR A 16 -13.38 3.76 8.47
C THR A 16 -13.65 4.19 9.92
N ASP A 17 -13.34 3.33 10.89
CA ASP A 17 -13.55 3.61 12.32
C ASP A 17 -12.70 4.81 12.80
N SER A 18 -11.55 5.06 12.14
CA SER A 18 -10.68 6.21 12.40
C SER A 18 -11.11 7.49 11.66
N GLY A 19 -12.16 7.45 10.84
CA GLY A 19 -12.60 8.57 10.02
C GLY A 19 -11.63 8.95 8.90
N ILE A 20 -10.78 8.02 8.46
CA ILE A 20 -9.81 8.22 7.39
C ILE A 20 -10.38 7.71 6.08
N ASN A 21 -10.50 8.61 5.09
CA ASN A 21 -10.86 8.22 3.74
C ASN A 21 -9.68 7.54 3.04
N PHE A 22 -9.98 6.47 2.31
CA PHE A 22 -9.00 5.67 1.60
C PHE A 22 -9.48 5.27 0.21
N THR A 23 -8.53 5.05 -0.69
CA THR A 23 -8.74 4.47 -2.02
C THR A 23 -8.13 3.07 -2.03
N PRO A 24 -8.90 2.02 -2.37
CA PRO A 24 -8.33 0.69 -2.56
C PRO A 24 -7.57 0.59 -3.89
N ASN A 25 -6.57 -0.29 -3.99
CA ASN A 25 -5.83 -0.60 -5.22
C ASN A 25 -5.16 0.64 -5.90
N GLY A 26 -4.65 1.58 -5.11
CA GLY A 26 -4.02 2.81 -5.60
C GLY A 26 -4.58 4.06 -4.93
N SER A 27 -4.62 5.16 -5.67
CA SER A 27 -5.01 6.48 -5.15
C SER A 27 -5.83 7.27 -6.17
N ASP A 28 -6.86 7.97 -5.71
CA ASP A 28 -7.64 8.92 -6.51
C ASP A 28 -6.99 10.32 -6.60
N ILE A 29 -6.00 10.59 -5.74
CA ILE A 29 -5.18 11.80 -5.82
C ILE A 29 -4.18 11.63 -6.95
N LYS A 30 -4.28 12.45 -8.00
CA LYS A 30 -3.49 12.37 -9.22
C LYS A 30 -1.99 12.35 -8.95
N GLU A 31 -1.49 13.24 -8.11
CA GLU A 31 -0.07 13.36 -7.79
C GLU A 31 0.47 12.09 -7.15
N ILE A 32 -0.32 11.47 -6.26
CA ILE A 32 0.05 10.21 -5.62
C ILE A 32 -0.05 9.06 -6.62
N HIS A 33 -1.09 9.04 -7.45
CA HIS A 33 -1.24 8.03 -8.50
C HIS A 33 -0.04 8.03 -9.47
N GLU A 34 0.42 9.21 -9.89
CA GLU A 34 1.62 9.33 -10.72
C GLU A 34 2.89 8.90 -9.99
N ALA A 35 3.04 9.24 -8.70
CA ALA A 35 4.17 8.80 -7.89
C ALA A 35 4.20 7.26 -7.70
N LEU A 36 3.03 6.61 -7.59
CA LEU A 36 2.94 5.15 -7.52
C LEU A 36 3.41 4.46 -8.81
N LYS A 37 3.42 5.15 -9.96
CA LYS A 37 3.95 4.61 -11.22
C LYS A 37 5.46 4.38 -11.17
N THR A 38 6.16 5.27 -10.49
CA THR A 38 7.62 5.22 -10.38
C THR A 38 8.09 4.39 -9.18
N ALA A 39 7.20 4.11 -8.20
CA ALA A 39 7.50 3.36 -6.98
C ALA A 39 7.46 1.82 -7.11
N SER A 40 7.38 1.28 -8.33
CA SER A 40 7.26 -0.16 -8.59
C SER A 40 8.49 -0.93 -8.12
N LYS A 41 8.35 -1.74 -7.05
CA LYS A 41 9.42 -2.58 -6.48
C LYS A 41 10.11 -3.50 -7.49
N LYS A 42 9.44 -3.88 -8.59
CA LYS A 42 10.00 -4.80 -9.60
C LYS A 42 10.73 -4.09 -10.74
N GLY A 43 10.87 -2.76 -10.71
CA GLY A 43 11.50 -1.99 -11.81
C GLY A 43 10.79 -2.14 -13.16
N THR A 44 9.55 -2.66 -13.18
CA THR A 44 8.83 -3.02 -14.41
C THR A 44 8.21 -1.82 -15.13
N GLY A 45 8.31 -0.62 -14.58
CA GLY A 45 7.60 0.58 -15.06
C GLY A 45 6.07 0.50 -14.90
N LYS A 46 5.54 -0.55 -14.26
CA LYS A 46 4.11 -0.70 -13.99
C LYS A 46 3.75 -0.08 -12.65
N VAL A 47 2.58 0.54 -12.61
CA VAL A 47 2.01 1.18 -11.42
C VAL A 47 2.01 0.22 -10.23
N GLY A 48 2.53 0.66 -9.09
CA GLY A 48 2.34 -0.03 -7.83
C GLY A 48 0.85 0.00 -7.47
N PHE A 49 0.30 -1.16 -7.12
CA PHE A 49 -1.09 -1.32 -6.69
C PHE A 49 -1.11 -1.67 -5.20
N PRO A 50 -0.84 -0.70 -4.31
CA PRO A 50 -1.02 -0.91 -2.88
C PRO A 50 -2.49 -1.24 -2.61
N GLU A 51 -2.75 -2.08 -1.62
CA GLU A 51 -4.09 -2.47 -1.23
C GLU A 51 -4.92 -1.25 -0.80
N PHE A 52 -4.31 -0.30 -0.08
CA PHE A 52 -4.95 0.97 0.27
C PHE A 52 -3.99 2.16 0.21
N VAL A 53 -4.49 3.30 -0.22
CA VAL A 53 -3.84 4.60 -0.04
C VAL A 53 -4.79 5.56 0.64
N CYS A 54 -4.29 6.26 1.65
CA CYS A 54 -5.07 7.27 2.34
C CYS A 54 -4.25 8.53 2.66
N LYS A 55 -4.96 9.63 2.84
CA LYS A 55 -4.41 10.89 3.35
C LYS A 55 -4.89 11.08 4.78
N SER A 56 -3.95 11.16 5.72
CA SER A 56 -4.23 11.50 7.12
C SER A 56 -3.51 12.80 7.46
N LYS A 57 -4.28 13.89 7.51
CA LYS A 57 -3.76 15.26 7.66
C LYS A 57 -2.67 15.55 6.60
N ASP A 58 -1.42 15.68 7.03
CA ASP A 58 -0.26 16.01 6.20
C ASP A 58 0.49 14.77 5.69
N PHE A 59 0.04 13.57 6.08
CA PHE A 59 0.68 12.31 5.74
C PHE A 59 -0.09 11.54 4.67
N ILE A 60 0.67 10.89 3.79
CA ILE A 60 0.16 9.85 2.92
C ILE A 60 0.54 8.50 3.51
N LEU A 61 -0.46 7.66 3.69
CA LEU A 61 -0.32 6.28 4.12
C LEU A 61 -0.49 5.40 2.89
N VAL A 62 0.55 4.63 2.56
CA VAL A 62 0.52 3.61 1.51
C VAL A 62 0.57 2.26 2.21
N ILE A 63 -0.51 1.50 2.13
CA ILE A 63 -0.70 0.25 2.89
C ILE A 63 -0.66 -0.92 1.91
N GLU A 64 0.26 -1.83 2.19
CA GLU A 64 0.38 -3.14 1.56
C GLU A 64 0.28 -4.16 2.68
N ASP A 65 -0.85 -4.83 2.80
CA ASP A 65 -1.05 -5.88 3.78
C ASP A 65 -0.85 -7.26 3.18
N LYS A 66 -0.53 -8.19 4.08
CA LYS A 66 -0.35 -9.60 3.80
C LYS A 66 -1.09 -10.39 4.86
N HIS A 67 -1.68 -11.50 4.45
CA HIS A 67 -2.35 -12.46 5.34
C HIS A 67 -1.42 -13.13 6.37
N ASP A 68 -0.10 -13.02 6.18
CA ASP A 68 0.91 -13.66 7.02
C ASP A 68 2.08 -12.70 7.25
N THR A 69 2.50 -12.61 8.51
CA THR A 69 3.63 -11.80 8.95
C THR A 69 4.96 -12.25 8.33
N ASP A 70 5.09 -13.54 7.99
CA ASP A 70 6.30 -14.07 7.32
C ASP A 70 6.46 -13.52 5.89
N LYS A 71 5.41 -12.90 5.33
CA LYS A 71 5.43 -12.24 4.02
C LYS A 71 5.52 -10.71 4.13
N HIS A 72 5.44 -10.17 5.34
CA HIS A 72 5.59 -8.73 5.60
C HIS A 72 7.06 -8.28 5.56
N ALA A 73 8.03 -9.17 5.86
CA ALA A 73 9.43 -8.83 6.01
C ALA A 73 10.35 -9.64 5.08
N ILE A 74 10.53 -9.14 3.86
CA ILE A 74 11.83 -9.25 3.17
C ILE A 74 12.34 -7.82 2.99
N TYR A 75 12.80 -7.22 4.09
CA TYR A 75 13.61 -6.01 4.06
C TYR A 75 14.97 -6.37 4.64
N LEU A 76 15.75 -7.13 3.85
CA LEU A 76 17.20 -7.05 3.99
C LEU A 76 17.62 -5.81 3.21
N ASN A 77 18.28 -4.88 3.89
CA ASN A 77 18.86 -3.66 3.33
C ASN A 77 19.40 -3.89 1.91
N ASP A 78 18.72 -3.36 0.91
CA ASP A 78 19.29 -3.23 -0.42
C ASP A 78 20.08 -1.92 -0.45
N ASP A 79 21.23 -1.92 0.24
CA ASP A 79 22.36 -1.01 -0.02
C ASP A 79 22.97 -1.28 -1.42
N LYS A 80 22.14 -1.65 -2.39
CA LYS A 80 22.48 -1.81 -3.80
C LYS A 80 21.73 -0.81 -4.66
N THR A 81 21.75 0.45 -4.23
CA THR A 81 21.79 1.56 -5.17
C THR A 81 23.16 1.59 -5.85
N LYS A 82 23.26 0.97 -7.02
CA LYS A 82 24.14 1.37 -8.12
C LYS A 82 23.38 1.28 -9.43
#